data_AF-A0A8T3LXQ8-F1
#
_entry.id   AF-A0A8T3LXQ8-F1
#
_cell.length_a   1.000
_cell.length_b   1.000
_cell.length_c   1.000
_cell.angle_alpha   90.00
_cell.angle_beta   90.00
_cell.angle_gamma   90.00
#
_symmetry.space_group_name_H-M   'P 1'
#
loop_
_entity.id
_entity.type
_entity.pdbx_description
1 polymer ?
#
loop_
_entity_poly.entity_id
_entity_poly.type
_entity_poly.pdbx_seq_one_letter_code
_entity_poly.pdbx_strand_id
1 'polypeptide(L)'
;MAVDPRAGLALLDESAEIAESHGLTEQGGWVDLARAETMLITGDWDRALEAGERAISLGERYAYERLVFRTWMVVLPMLAERRDPSWLPRHERWWTGAISHFPSTPSPYGVVLTAATRLWMARARGEPLDGAIELPEEVPPFSNPHFLAAREIIAEALIATRDLNRAAAVAGQAPESDATPLMRSSQALIGAWVASASGDLDHASTLAAAAAEHARAIGATWWLSRALAVSGGPAPRPE
;
A
#
# COMPACT_ATOMS: atom_id res chain seq x y z
N MET A 1 -11.36 -15.42 13.44
CA MET A 1 -11.19 -14.28 14.38
C MET A 1 -10.23 -13.30 13.72
N ALA A 2 -10.59 -12.02 13.63
CA ALA A 2 -9.66 -10.99 13.17
C ALA A 2 -8.63 -10.74 14.27
N VAL A 3 -7.34 -10.82 13.93
CA VAL A 3 -6.24 -10.53 14.87
C VAL A 3 -5.95 -9.03 14.78
N ASP A 4 -5.88 -8.33 15.92
CA ASP A 4 -5.44 -6.93 15.96
C ASP A 4 -3.99 -6.85 15.48
N PRO A 5 -3.68 -6.12 14.39
CA PRO A 5 -2.32 -5.97 13.89
C PRO A 5 -1.34 -5.44 14.95
N ARG A 6 -1.82 -4.65 15.92
CA ARG A 6 -0.98 -4.09 17.01
C ARG A 6 -0.38 -5.17 17.90
N ALA A 7 -1.06 -6.29 18.07
CA ALA A 7 -0.52 -7.41 18.86
C ALA A 7 0.77 -7.98 18.23
N GLY A 8 0.94 -7.84 16.91
CA GLY A 8 2.16 -8.24 16.22
C GLY A 8 3.38 -7.39 16.57
N LEU A 9 3.21 -6.14 17.04
CA LEU A 9 4.33 -5.26 17.35
C LEU A 9 5.21 -5.79 18.48
N ALA A 10 4.62 -6.40 19.51
CA ALA A 10 5.38 -7.00 20.61
C ALA A 10 6.23 -8.18 20.13
N LEU A 11 5.69 -9.03 19.25
CA LEU A 11 6.42 -10.15 18.64
C LEU A 11 7.57 -9.67 17.74
N LEU A 12 7.40 -8.51 17.09
CA LEU A 12 8.46 -7.88 16.31
C LEU A 12 9.57 -7.34 17.22
N ASP A 13 9.24 -6.82 18.40
CA ASP A 13 10.24 -6.40 19.38
C ASP A 13 11.08 -7.59 19.89
N GLU A 14 10.43 -8.70 20.27
CA GLU A 14 11.14 -9.95 20.61
C GLU A 14 12.01 -10.47 19.45
N SER A 15 11.49 -10.39 18.22
CA SER A 15 12.23 -10.81 17.02
C SER A 15 13.45 -9.92 16.75
N ALA A 16 13.36 -8.62 17.05
CA ALA A 16 14.48 -7.69 16.93
C ALA A 16 15.59 -8.04 17.93
N GLU A 17 15.25 -8.33 19.18
CA GLU A 17 16.21 -8.71 20.22
C GLU A 17 16.96 -9.99 19.85
N ILE A 18 16.26 -10.99 19.30
CA ILE A 18 16.86 -12.22 18.79
C ILE A 18 17.80 -11.91 17.61
N ALA A 19 17.35 -11.11 16.64
CA ALA A 19 18.15 -10.76 15.48
C ALA A 19 19.45 -10.05 15.89
N GLU A 20 19.37 -9.10 16.82
CA GLU A 20 20.52 -8.39 17.37
C GLU A 20 21.47 -9.32 18.11
N SER A 21 20.95 -10.14 19.03
CA SER A 21 21.75 -11.05 19.87
C SER A 21 22.54 -12.09 19.06
N HIS A 22 22.07 -12.40 17.86
CA HIS A 22 22.68 -13.39 16.96
C HIS A 22 23.37 -12.77 15.74
N GLY A 23 23.47 -11.45 15.64
CA GLY A 23 24.11 -10.78 14.49
C GLY A 23 23.39 -11.00 13.15
N LEU A 24 22.07 -11.25 13.19
CA LEU A 24 21.22 -11.45 12.02
C LEU A 24 20.78 -10.10 11.44
N THR A 25 21.75 -9.35 10.91
CA THR A 25 21.58 -7.94 10.49
C THR A 25 20.42 -7.77 9.51
N GLU A 26 20.32 -8.60 8.47
CA GLU A 26 19.25 -8.48 7.48
C GLU A 26 17.87 -8.71 8.12
N GLN A 27 17.76 -9.68 9.02
CA GLN A 27 16.52 -10.00 9.75
C GLN A 27 16.05 -8.84 10.62
N GLY A 28 16.97 -8.11 11.25
CA GLY A 28 16.65 -6.86 11.95
C GLY A 28 16.00 -5.82 11.02
N GLY A 29 16.50 -5.72 9.79
CA GLY A 29 15.88 -4.89 8.75
C GLY A 29 14.48 -5.35 8.34
N TRP A 30 14.28 -6.67 8.17
CA TRP A 30 12.96 -7.25 7.88
C TRP A 30 11.95 -7.01 9.02
N VAL A 31 12.41 -6.98 10.28
CA VAL A 31 11.58 -6.60 11.42
C VAL A 31 11.14 -5.14 11.33
N ASP A 32 12.04 -4.22 11.00
CA ASP A 32 11.67 -2.80 10.81
C ASP A 32 10.72 -2.58 9.63
N LEU A 33 10.87 -3.33 8.53
CA LEU A 33 9.87 -3.35 7.45
C LEU A 33 8.49 -3.80 7.97
N ALA A 34 8.43 -4.89 8.72
CA ALA A 34 7.17 -5.41 9.26
C ALA A 34 6.51 -4.43 10.26
N ARG A 35 7.32 -3.69 11.04
CA ARG A 35 6.82 -2.57 11.86
C ARG A 35 6.20 -1.50 10.99
N ALA A 36 6.88 -1.08 9.92
CA ALA A 36 6.37 -0.08 8.98
C ALA A 36 5.05 -0.52 8.32
N GLU A 37 4.93 -1.79 7.88
CA GLU A 37 3.67 -2.33 7.33
C GLU A 37 2.53 -2.31 8.37
N THR A 38 2.83 -2.70 9.62
CA THR A 38 1.84 -2.72 10.70
C THR A 38 1.36 -1.31 11.04
N MET A 39 2.28 -0.34 11.06
CA MET A 39 1.98 1.06 11.36
C MET A 39 1.29 1.76 10.17
N LEU A 40 1.57 1.36 8.93
CA LEU A 40 0.77 1.75 7.75
C LEU A 40 -0.69 1.33 7.91
N ILE A 41 -0.95 0.08 8.32
CA ILE A 41 -2.32 -0.42 8.58
C ILE A 41 -3.00 0.41 9.67
N THR A 42 -2.34 0.55 10.82
CA THR A 42 -2.95 1.13 12.01
C THR A 42 -3.05 2.66 11.98
N GLY A 43 -2.37 3.31 11.03
CA GLY A 43 -2.39 4.76 10.83
C GLY A 43 -1.32 5.53 11.61
N ASP A 44 -0.37 4.85 12.27
CA ASP A 44 0.75 5.45 13.02
C ASP A 44 1.90 5.81 12.07
N TRP A 45 1.62 6.68 11.10
CA TRP A 45 2.50 6.90 9.93
C TRP A 45 3.85 7.53 10.29
N ASP A 46 3.93 8.36 11.31
CA ASP A 46 5.23 8.95 11.70
C ASP A 46 6.19 7.85 12.17
N ARG A 47 5.71 6.94 13.02
CA ARG A 47 6.51 5.78 13.45
C ARG A 47 6.74 4.77 12.32
N ALA A 48 5.78 4.63 11.39
CA ALA A 48 5.96 3.82 10.20
C ALA A 48 7.12 4.34 9.33
N LEU A 49 7.18 5.65 9.12
CA LEU A 49 8.25 6.29 8.36
C LEU A 49 9.60 6.17 9.07
N GLU A 50 9.65 6.34 10.40
CA GLU A 50 10.88 6.09 11.17
C GLU A 50 11.39 4.65 11.03
N ALA A 51 10.49 3.65 11.07
CA ALA A 51 10.85 2.26 10.86
C ALA A 51 11.31 2.00 9.42
N GLY A 52 10.61 2.58 8.44
CA GLY A 52 11.00 2.52 7.03
C GLY A 52 12.38 3.13 6.78
N GLU A 53 12.69 4.28 7.40
CA GLU A 53 13.99 4.93 7.30
C GLU A 53 15.12 4.04 7.82
N ARG A 54 14.92 3.37 8.97
CA ARG A 54 15.91 2.43 9.52
C ARG A 54 16.14 1.24 8.58
N ALA A 55 15.08 0.63 8.05
CA ALA A 55 15.18 -0.51 7.15
C ALA A 55 15.84 -0.13 5.80
N ILE A 56 15.48 1.02 5.21
CA ILE A 56 16.10 1.55 3.99
C ILE A 56 17.58 1.83 4.24
N SER A 57 17.92 2.57 5.29
CA SER A 57 19.31 2.92 5.61
C SER A 57 20.18 1.69 5.89
N LEU A 58 19.65 0.66 6.54
CA LEU A 58 20.34 -0.60 6.75
C LEU A 58 20.55 -1.34 5.42
N GLY A 59 19.49 -1.47 4.62
CA GLY A 59 19.56 -2.18 3.35
C GLY A 59 20.45 -1.48 2.32
N GLU A 60 20.49 -0.16 2.28
CA GLU A 60 21.42 0.60 1.44
C GLU A 60 22.88 0.37 1.89
N ARG A 61 23.14 0.33 3.20
CA ARG A 61 24.49 0.09 3.75
C ARG A 61 25.04 -1.29 3.41
N TYR A 62 24.19 -2.33 3.43
CA TYR A 62 24.60 -3.73 3.26
C TYR A 62 24.16 -4.35 1.93
N ALA A 63 23.64 -3.53 1.00
CA ALA A 63 23.11 -3.97 -0.30
C ALA A 63 21.98 -5.02 -0.21
N TYR A 64 21.11 -4.91 0.80
CA TYR A 64 19.90 -5.74 0.91
C TYR A 64 18.77 -5.20 0.02
N GLU A 65 18.93 -5.31 -1.29
CA GLU A 65 18.06 -4.68 -2.29
C GLU A 65 16.59 -5.04 -2.16
N ARG A 66 16.27 -6.31 -1.84
CA ARG A 66 14.90 -6.77 -1.64
C ARG A 66 14.23 -6.10 -0.44
N LEU A 67 14.99 -5.88 0.63
CA LEU A 67 14.53 -5.17 1.81
C LEU A 67 14.27 -3.70 1.45
N VAL A 68 15.23 -3.03 0.81
CA VAL A 68 15.08 -1.61 0.43
C VAL A 68 13.89 -1.42 -0.51
N PHE A 69 13.77 -2.26 -1.55
CA PHE A 69 12.66 -2.21 -2.50
C PHE A 69 11.30 -2.31 -1.79
N ARG A 70 11.10 -3.35 -0.98
CA ARG A 70 9.82 -3.56 -0.30
C ARG A 70 9.53 -2.47 0.71
N THR A 71 10.55 -1.92 1.36
CA THR A 71 10.38 -0.80 2.28
C THR A 71 9.95 0.47 1.57
N TRP A 72 10.50 0.78 0.39
CA TRP A 72 9.99 1.88 -0.43
C TRP A 72 8.52 1.70 -0.78
N MET A 73 8.05 0.47 -1.06
CA MET A 73 6.64 0.25 -1.38
C MET A 73 5.69 0.48 -0.20
N VAL A 74 6.20 0.44 1.04
CA VAL A 74 5.44 0.78 2.26
C VAL A 74 5.48 2.29 2.50
N VAL A 75 6.62 2.93 2.26
CA VAL A 75 6.84 4.36 2.52
C VAL A 75 6.15 5.26 1.50
N LEU A 76 6.27 4.94 0.20
CA LEU A 76 5.72 5.75 -0.90
C LEU A 76 4.22 6.06 -0.81
N PRO A 77 3.31 5.12 -0.46
CA PRO A 77 1.90 5.48 -0.29
C PRO A 77 1.68 6.53 0.81
N MET A 78 2.42 6.48 1.93
CA MET A 78 2.28 7.48 2.99
C MET A 78 2.74 8.87 2.53
N LEU A 79 3.86 8.93 1.80
CA LEU A 79 4.36 10.17 1.20
C LEU A 79 3.38 10.73 0.16
N ALA A 80 2.78 9.85 -0.65
CA ALA A 80 1.78 10.21 -1.64
C ALA A 80 0.56 10.87 -0.97
N GLU A 81 0.00 10.25 0.06
CA GLU A 81 -1.16 10.79 0.79
C GLU A 81 -0.84 12.11 1.50
N ARG A 82 0.39 12.28 1.99
CA ARG A 82 0.87 13.54 2.59
C ARG A 82 1.23 14.61 1.56
N ARG A 83 1.27 14.28 0.26
CA ARG A 83 1.85 15.12 -0.80
C ARG A 83 3.25 15.61 -0.44
N ASP A 84 4.06 14.70 0.08
CA ASP A 84 5.41 14.98 0.55
C ASP A 84 6.46 14.40 -0.41
N PRO A 85 7.10 15.22 -1.25
CA PRO A 85 8.12 14.74 -2.18
C PRO A 85 9.51 14.60 -1.55
N SER A 86 9.68 14.86 -0.25
CA SER A 86 11.00 15.04 0.38
C SER A 86 11.93 13.84 0.23
N TRP A 87 11.40 12.62 0.21
CA TRP A 87 12.22 11.39 0.07
C TRP A 87 12.39 10.93 -1.37
N LEU A 88 11.64 11.49 -2.33
CA LEU A 88 11.68 11.04 -3.72
C LEU A 88 13.08 11.13 -4.36
N PRO A 89 13.90 12.19 -4.13
CA PRO A 89 15.25 12.22 -4.67
C PRO A 89 16.14 11.08 -4.17
N ARG A 90 15.92 10.58 -2.95
CA ARG A 90 16.66 9.41 -2.41
C ARG A 90 16.20 8.14 -3.11
N HIS A 91 14.89 7.93 -3.21
CA HIS A 91 14.32 6.79 -3.94
C HIS A 91 14.83 6.74 -5.38
N GLU A 92 14.80 7.86 -6.11
CA GLU A 92 15.26 7.93 -7.50
C GLU A 92 16.75 7.56 -7.64
N ARG A 93 17.62 8.13 -6.79
CA ARG A 93 19.04 7.79 -6.79
C ARG A 93 19.27 6.30 -6.51
N TRP A 94 18.56 5.75 -5.52
CA TRP A 94 18.66 4.34 -5.18
C TRP A 94 18.17 3.46 -6.35
N TRP A 95 17.00 3.75 -6.92
CA TRP A 95 16.40 2.99 -8.01
C TRP A 95 17.30 2.95 -9.25
N THR A 96 17.87 4.10 -9.64
CA THR A 96 18.83 4.16 -10.77
C THR A 96 20.04 3.25 -10.54
N GLY A 97 20.53 3.14 -9.31
CA GLY A 97 21.65 2.27 -8.97
C GLY A 97 21.29 0.79 -8.82
N ALA A 98 20.05 0.47 -8.43
CA ALA A 98 19.61 -0.88 -8.11
C ALA A 98 18.92 -1.62 -9.27
N ILE A 99 18.38 -0.90 -10.26
CA ILE A 99 17.51 -1.48 -11.30
C ILE A 99 18.16 -2.63 -12.07
N SER A 100 19.49 -2.59 -12.29
CA SER A 100 20.24 -3.63 -13.00
C SER A 100 20.37 -4.95 -12.23
N HIS A 101 20.10 -4.96 -10.93
CA HIS A 101 20.18 -6.16 -10.10
C HIS A 101 18.86 -6.90 -9.99
N PHE A 102 17.76 -6.30 -10.44
CA PHE A 102 16.48 -6.99 -10.57
C PHE A 102 16.43 -7.88 -11.82
N PRO A 103 15.64 -8.97 -11.82
CA PRO A 103 15.48 -9.83 -12.99
C PRO A 103 15.01 -9.05 -14.21
N SER A 104 15.59 -9.37 -15.38
CA SER A 104 15.20 -8.76 -16.66
C SER A 104 13.73 -9.02 -17.05
N THR A 105 13.15 -10.11 -16.55
CA THR A 105 11.73 -10.40 -16.66
C THR A 105 11.07 -10.17 -15.29
N PRO A 106 10.31 -9.08 -15.11
CA PRO A 106 9.67 -8.79 -13.84
C PRO A 106 8.55 -9.79 -13.54
N SER A 107 8.42 -10.19 -12.27
CA SER A 107 7.26 -10.93 -11.80
C SER A 107 5.98 -10.07 -11.88
N PRO A 108 4.77 -10.67 -11.94
CA PRO A 108 3.51 -9.91 -11.88
C PRO A 108 3.44 -8.96 -10.67
N TYR A 109 3.99 -9.39 -9.54
CA TYR A 109 4.15 -8.58 -8.33
C TYR A 109 5.01 -7.34 -8.57
N GLY A 110 6.16 -7.51 -9.23
CA GLY A 110 7.07 -6.42 -9.56
C GLY A 110 6.48 -5.42 -10.57
N VAL A 111 5.72 -5.90 -11.56
CA VAL A 111 5.03 -5.03 -12.53
C VAL A 111 4.03 -4.11 -11.83
N VAL A 112 3.15 -4.66 -10.99
CA VAL A 112 2.15 -3.88 -10.23
C VAL A 112 2.83 -2.84 -9.33
N LEU A 113 3.86 -3.23 -8.59
CA LEU A 113 4.56 -2.31 -7.67
C LEU A 113 5.32 -1.22 -8.41
N THR A 114 5.93 -1.53 -9.56
CA THR A 114 6.62 -0.52 -10.40
C THR A 114 5.62 0.49 -10.97
N ALA A 115 4.46 0.03 -11.42
CA ALA A 115 3.37 0.91 -11.85
C ALA A 115 2.90 1.83 -10.71
N ALA A 116 2.60 1.26 -9.54
CA ALA A 116 2.18 2.02 -8.37
C ALA A 116 3.23 3.02 -7.90
N THR A 117 4.53 2.66 -7.96
CA THR A 117 5.65 3.55 -7.63
C THR A 117 5.57 4.87 -8.39
N ARG A 118 5.38 4.81 -9.72
CA ARG A 118 5.26 6.01 -10.55
C ARG A 118 4.08 6.89 -10.13
N LEU A 119 2.95 6.26 -9.81
CA LEU A 119 1.74 6.98 -9.39
C LEU A 119 1.86 7.61 -8.00
N TRP A 120 2.45 6.90 -7.04
CA TRP A 120 2.71 7.45 -5.71
C TRP A 120 3.68 8.63 -5.77
N MET A 121 4.73 8.52 -6.60
CA MET A 121 5.65 9.63 -6.83
C MET A 121 4.95 10.85 -7.45
N ALA A 122 4.12 10.64 -8.49
CA ALA A 122 3.33 11.71 -9.10
C ALA A 122 2.43 12.39 -8.06
N ARG A 123 1.68 11.60 -7.28
CA ARG A 123 0.80 12.12 -6.22
C ARG A 123 1.58 12.87 -5.13
N ALA A 124 2.72 12.35 -4.69
CA ALA A 124 3.59 13.01 -3.73
C ALA A 124 4.08 14.38 -4.21
N ARG A 125 4.24 14.57 -5.54
CA ARG A 125 4.56 15.85 -6.17
C ARG A 125 3.34 16.74 -6.43
N GLY A 126 2.13 16.25 -6.20
CA GLY A 126 0.90 16.93 -6.59
C GLY A 126 0.63 16.92 -8.10
N GLU A 127 1.26 16.00 -8.83
CA GLU A 127 1.05 15.80 -10.26
C GLU A 127 -0.22 14.96 -10.52
N PRO A 128 -0.87 15.12 -11.69
CA PRO A 128 -1.98 14.27 -12.09
C PRO A 128 -1.60 12.79 -12.17
N LEU A 129 -2.55 11.90 -11.88
CA LEU A 129 -2.38 10.47 -12.09
C LEU A 129 -2.62 10.14 -13.56
N ASP A 130 -1.68 9.41 -14.16
CA ASP A 130 -1.81 8.88 -15.52
C ASP A 130 -2.32 7.43 -15.49
N GLY A 131 -3.34 7.14 -16.29
CA GLY A 131 -3.93 5.81 -16.45
C GLY A 131 -3.21 4.93 -17.48
N ALA A 132 -2.17 5.44 -18.17
CA ALA A 132 -1.33 4.69 -19.09
C ALA A 132 -0.41 3.70 -18.36
N ILE A 133 -1.02 2.66 -17.78
CA ILE A 133 -0.38 1.67 -16.94
C ILE A 133 -0.48 0.32 -17.63
N GLU A 134 0.64 -0.40 -17.74
CA GLU A 134 0.65 -1.80 -18.14
C GLU A 134 0.54 -2.69 -16.90
N LEU A 135 -0.42 -3.61 -16.92
CA LEU A 135 -0.65 -4.57 -15.83
C LEU A 135 -0.51 -5.99 -16.39
N PRO A 136 -0.03 -6.94 -15.57
CA PRO A 136 -0.04 -8.35 -15.98
C PRO A 136 -1.48 -8.85 -16.11
N GLU A 137 -1.69 -9.84 -16.98
CA GLU A 137 -3.00 -10.48 -17.19
C GLU A 137 -3.51 -11.15 -15.91
N GLU A 138 -2.59 -11.79 -15.17
CA GLU A 138 -2.89 -12.49 -13.93
C GLU A 138 -2.01 -11.99 -12.79
N VAL A 139 -2.64 -11.77 -11.63
CA VAL A 139 -1.98 -11.36 -10.39
C VAL A 139 -2.40 -12.31 -9.28
N PRO A 140 -1.46 -13.03 -8.65
CA PRO A 140 -1.75 -13.83 -7.46
C PRO A 140 -2.38 -12.98 -6.34
N PRO A 141 -3.23 -13.56 -5.48
CA PRO A 141 -3.91 -12.82 -4.41
C PRO A 141 -2.95 -12.51 -3.25
N PHE A 142 -2.05 -11.54 -3.43
CA PHE A 142 -1.16 -11.09 -2.38
C PHE A 142 -1.92 -10.28 -1.31
N SER A 143 -1.65 -10.58 -0.05
CA SER A 143 -2.30 -9.96 1.11
C SER A 143 -1.49 -8.82 1.75
N ASN A 144 -0.29 -8.54 1.25
CA ASN A 144 0.59 -7.52 1.83
C ASN A 144 -0.04 -6.12 1.77
N PRO A 145 0.01 -5.32 2.84
CA PRO A 145 -0.62 -3.99 2.88
C PRO A 145 -0.19 -3.05 1.75
N HIS A 146 1.11 -2.98 1.44
CA HIS A 146 1.59 -2.16 0.33
C HIS A 146 1.14 -2.65 -1.03
N PHE A 147 0.92 -3.95 -1.21
CA PHE A 147 0.41 -4.49 -2.46
C PHE A 147 -1.06 -4.10 -2.66
N LEU A 148 -1.85 -4.11 -1.59
CA LEU A 148 -3.23 -3.62 -1.63
C LEU A 148 -3.27 -2.11 -1.91
N ALA A 149 -2.42 -1.34 -1.24
CA ALA A 149 -2.25 0.10 -1.52
C ALA A 149 -1.84 0.37 -2.99
N ALA A 150 -1.00 -0.50 -3.57
CA ALA A 150 -0.57 -0.39 -4.96
C ALA A 150 -1.74 -0.56 -5.94
N ARG A 151 -2.62 -1.54 -5.67
CA ARG A 151 -3.82 -1.75 -6.49
C ARG A 151 -4.78 -0.58 -6.39
N GLU A 152 -4.91 0.00 -5.21
CA GLU A 152 -5.78 1.15 -4.99
C GLU A 152 -5.33 2.39 -5.75
N ILE A 153 -4.04 2.75 -5.69
CA ILE A 153 -3.53 3.90 -6.46
C ILE A 153 -3.68 3.70 -7.98
N ILE A 154 -3.50 2.47 -8.45
CA ILE A 154 -3.71 2.10 -9.86
C ILE A 154 -5.18 2.24 -10.25
N ALA A 155 -6.10 1.76 -9.41
CA ALA A 155 -7.53 1.91 -9.65
C ALA A 155 -7.94 3.40 -9.70
N GLU A 156 -7.43 4.23 -8.78
CA GLU A 156 -7.66 5.67 -8.81
C GLU A 156 -7.17 6.32 -10.11
N ALA A 157 -5.99 5.96 -10.60
CA ALA A 157 -5.44 6.46 -11.86
C ALA A 157 -6.31 6.07 -13.06
N LEU A 158 -6.77 4.83 -13.12
CA LEU A 158 -7.68 4.34 -14.17
C LEU A 158 -9.05 5.04 -14.11
N ILE A 159 -9.58 5.30 -12.92
CA ILE A 159 -10.82 6.07 -12.73
C ILE A 159 -10.64 7.51 -13.20
N ALA A 160 -9.49 8.14 -12.89
CA ALA A 160 -9.18 9.50 -13.33
C ALA A 160 -9.19 9.62 -14.86
N THR A 161 -8.79 8.57 -15.59
CA THR A 161 -8.84 8.50 -17.06
C THR A 161 -10.09 7.85 -17.63
N ARG A 162 -11.14 7.61 -16.81
CA ARG A 162 -12.43 6.98 -17.19
C ARG A 162 -12.34 5.55 -17.70
N ASP A 163 -11.26 4.82 -17.40
CA ASP A 163 -11.12 3.40 -17.71
C ASP A 163 -11.70 2.53 -16.57
N LEU A 164 -13.03 2.62 -16.42
CA LEU A 164 -13.75 1.99 -15.31
C LEU A 164 -13.71 0.46 -15.36
N ASN A 165 -13.63 -0.12 -16.56
CA ASN A 165 -13.54 -1.57 -16.75
C ASN A 165 -12.22 -2.11 -16.19
N ARG A 166 -11.09 -1.46 -16.52
CA ARG A 166 -9.79 -1.86 -15.99
C ARG A 166 -9.68 -1.54 -14.50
N ALA A 167 -10.26 -0.43 -14.03
CA ALA A 167 -10.32 -0.13 -12.60
C ALA A 167 -11.08 -1.22 -11.81
N ALA A 168 -12.21 -1.70 -12.33
CA ALA A 168 -12.96 -2.80 -11.72
C ALA A 168 -12.14 -4.11 -11.69
N ALA A 169 -11.42 -4.41 -12.77
CA ALA A 169 -10.55 -5.59 -12.84
C ALA A 169 -9.40 -5.53 -11.80
N VAL A 170 -8.89 -4.34 -11.49
CA VAL A 170 -7.83 -4.13 -10.49
C VAL A 170 -8.27 -4.50 -9.08
N ALA A 171 -9.56 -4.41 -8.74
CA ALA A 171 -10.08 -4.88 -7.44
C ALA A 171 -9.76 -6.37 -7.22
N GLY A 172 -9.76 -7.15 -8.31
CA GLY A 172 -9.55 -8.60 -8.38
C GLY A 172 -10.38 -9.40 -7.39
N GLN A 173 -10.30 -10.72 -7.49
CA GLN A 173 -11.05 -11.61 -6.60
C GLN A 173 -10.06 -12.45 -5.81
N ALA A 174 -10.07 -12.29 -4.49
CA ALA A 174 -9.44 -13.26 -3.62
C ALA A 174 -10.45 -14.38 -3.36
N PRO A 175 -10.05 -15.67 -3.45
CA PRO A 175 -10.91 -16.77 -3.03
C PRO A 175 -11.42 -16.52 -1.61
N GLU A 176 -12.71 -16.79 -1.35
CA GLU A 176 -13.32 -16.49 -0.05
C GLU A 176 -12.59 -17.15 1.12
N SER A 177 -11.97 -18.32 0.89
CA SER A 177 -11.17 -19.05 1.89
C SER A 177 -9.91 -18.31 2.31
N ASP A 178 -9.34 -17.47 1.43
CA ASP A 178 -8.00 -16.90 1.57
C ASP A 178 -8.05 -15.38 1.81
N ALA A 179 -9.22 -14.77 1.62
CA ALA A 179 -9.38 -13.32 1.72
C ALA A 179 -9.31 -12.83 3.18
N THR A 180 -8.21 -12.17 3.50
CA THR A 180 -8.03 -11.45 4.78
C THR A 180 -9.01 -10.27 4.90
N PRO A 181 -9.30 -9.78 6.12
CA PRO A 181 -10.14 -8.59 6.29
C PRO A 181 -9.62 -7.36 5.52
N LEU A 182 -8.30 -7.16 5.47
CA LEU A 182 -7.72 -6.03 4.72
C LEU A 182 -7.92 -6.19 3.21
N MET A 183 -7.78 -7.41 2.66
CA MET A 183 -8.06 -7.68 1.25
C MET A 183 -9.52 -7.39 0.91
N ARG A 184 -10.47 -7.83 1.75
CA ARG A 184 -11.90 -7.55 1.55
C ARG A 184 -12.20 -6.06 1.64
N SER A 185 -11.57 -5.37 2.59
CA SER A 185 -11.67 -3.91 2.70
C SER A 185 -11.19 -3.21 1.44
N SER A 186 -10.01 -3.57 0.92
CA SER A 186 -9.42 -2.97 -0.28
C SER A 186 -10.27 -3.25 -1.53
N GLN A 187 -10.74 -4.49 -1.70
CA GLN A 187 -11.60 -4.88 -2.82
C GLN A 187 -12.94 -4.12 -2.81
N ALA A 188 -13.61 -4.05 -1.66
CA ALA A 188 -14.86 -3.31 -1.51
C ALA A 188 -14.65 -1.80 -1.73
N LEU A 189 -13.53 -1.24 -1.26
CA LEU A 189 -13.18 0.17 -1.45
C LEU A 189 -12.98 0.53 -2.94
N ILE A 190 -12.22 -0.29 -3.68
CA ILE A 190 -12.05 -0.08 -5.14
C ILE A 190 -13.41 -0.17 -5.85
N GLY A 191 -14.22 -1.18 -5.50
CA GLY A 191 -15.57 -1.30 -6.05
C GLY A 191 -16.45 -0.08 -5.77
N ALA A 192 -16.35 0.48 -4.56
CA ALA A 192 -17.08 1.68 -4.17
C ALA A 192 -16.67 2.91 -5.02
N TRP A 193 -15.37 3.08 -5.30
CA TRP A 193 -14.90 4.15 -6.19
C TRP A 193 -15.39 3.97 -7.62
N VAL A 194 -15.35 2.74 -8.15
CA VAL A 194 -15.84 2.45 -9.51
C VAL A 194 -17.34 2.73 -9.61
N ALA A 195 -18.15 2.26 -8.65
CA ALA A 195 -19.58 2.51 -8.61
C ALA A 195 -19.92 4.00 -8.48
N SER A 196 -19.16 4.73 -7.65
CA SER A 196 -19.32 6.18 -7.54
C SER A 196 -18.99 6.88 -8.88
N ALA A 197 -17.91 6.48 -9.54
CA ALA A 197 -17.48 7.05 -10.81
C ALA A 197 -18.43 6.74 -11.99
N SER A 198 -19.19 5.63 -11.92
CA SER A 198 -20.24 5.27 -12.87
C SER A 198 -21.61 5.92 -12.56
N GLY A 199 -21.75 6.58 -11.41
CA GLY A 199 -22.99 7.23 -10.98
C GLY A 199 -23.96 6.33 -10.20
N ASP A 200 -23.57 5.09 -9.89
CA ASP A 200 -24.34 4.17 -9.05
C ASP A 200 -24.04 4.43 -7.56
N LEU A 201 -24.62 5.51 -7.03
CA LEU A 201 -24.34 6.00 -5.69
C LEU A 201 -24.84 5.05 -4.58
N ASP A 202 -25.94 4.33 -4.81
CA ASP A 202 -26.50 3.38 -3.85
C ASP A 202 -25.56 2.16 -3.71
N HIS A 203 -25.07 1.64 -4.83
CA HIS A 203 -24.09 0.56 -4.82
C HIS A 203 -22.76 1.02 -4.22
N ALA A 204 -22.30 2.23 -4.56
CA ALA A 204 -21.10 2.82 -3.98
C ALA A 204 -21.19 2.92 -2.45
N SER A 205 -22.31 3.40 -1.91
CA SER A 205 -22.55 3.50 -0.47
C SER A 205 -22.53 2.13 0.21
N THR A 206 -23.14 1.12 -0.41
CA THR A 206 -23.17 -0.26 0.10
C THR A 206 -21.75 -0.85 0.20
N LEU A 207 -20.96 -0.70 -0.86
CA LEU A 207 -19.59 -1.20 -0.90
C LEU A 207 -18.67 -0.44 0.07
N ALA A 208 -18.84 0.88 0.18
CA ALA A 208 -18.10 1.70 1.14
C ALA A 208 -18.39 1.30 2.58
N ALA A 209 -19.65 0.98 2.91
CA ALA A 209 -20.02 0.48 4.23
C ALA A 209 -19.35 -0.88 4.54
N ALA A 210 -19.34 -1.81 3.57
CA ALA A 210 -18.64 -3.08 3.70
C ALA A 210 -17.12 -2.92 3.88
N ALA A 211 -16.50 -2.01 3.11
CA ALA A 211 -15.09 -1.67 3.27
C ALA A 211 -14.79 -1.13 4.69
N ALA A 212 -15.61 -0.21 5.17
CA ALA A 212 -15.48 0.37 6.51
C ALA A 212 -15.65 -0.68 7.62
N GLU A 213 -16.59 -1.63 7.47
CA GLU A 213 -16.77 -2.74 8.40
C GLU A 213 -15.51 -3.61 8.51
N HIS A 214 -14.97 -4.04 7.37
CA HIS A 214 -13.76 -4.85 7.32
C HIS A 214 -12.54 -4.12 7.87
N ALA A 215 -12.35 -2.85 7.53
CA ALA A 215 -11.27 -2.04 8.07
C ALA A 215 -11.38 -1.86 9.60
N ARG A 216 -12.59 -1.60 10.11
CA ARG A 216 -12.85 -1.44 11.55
C ARG A 216 -12.52 -2.71 12.33
N ALA A 217 -12.84 -3.88 11.79
CA ALA A 217 -12.59 -5.17 12.43
C ALA A 217 -11.12 -5.45 12.75
N ILE A 218 -10.18 -4.81 12.03
CA ILE A 218 -8.72 -4.93 12.24
C ILE A 218 -8.05 -3.61 12.63
N GLY A 219 -8.83 -2.56 12.88
CA GLY A 219 -8.29 -1.22 13.16
C GLY A 219 -7.41 -0.66 12.04
N ALA A 220 -7.73 -0.95 10.78
CA ALA A 220 -7.05 -0.42 9.60
C ALA A 220 -7.48 1.03 9.32
N THR A 221 -6.97 1.97 10.13
CA THR A 221 -7.46 3.35 10.22
C THR A 221 -7.44 4.09 8.89
N TRP A 222 -6.39 3.90 8.07
CA TRP A 222 -6.29 4.56 6.76
C TRP A 222 -7.31 4.05 5.75
N TRP A 223 -7.55 2.74 5.71
CA TRP A 223 -8.59 2.16 4.86
C TRP A 223 -9.99 2.57 5.31
N LEU A 224 -10.20 2.62 6.64
CA LEU A 224 -11.47 3.07 7.21
C LEU A 224 -11.79 4.51 6.80
N SER A 225 -10.83 5.44 6.89
CA SER A 225 -11.07 6.83 6.53
C SER A 225 -11.43 7.00 5.05
N ARG A 226 -10.76 6.26 4.16
CA ARG A 226 -11.05 6.28 2.71
C ARG A 226 -12.41 5.68 2.38
N ALA A 227 -12.82 4.61 3.06
CA ALA A 227 -14.15 4.05 2.92
C ALA A 227 -15.24 5.04 3.36
N LEU A 228 -15.05 5.70 4.51
CA LEU A 228 -15.99 6.71 5.02
C LEU A 228 -16.09 7.92 4.08
N ALA A 229 -14.99 8.31 3.42
CA ALA A 229 -14.98 9.41 2.45
C ALA A 229 -15.84 9.14 1.20
N VAL A 230 -16.06 7.86 0.84
CA VAL A 230 -16.97 7.50 -0.27
C VAL A 230 -18.43 7.57 0.16
N SER A 231 -18.74 7.14 1.39
CA SER A 231 -20.10 7.22 1.96
C SER A 231 -20.54 8.65 2.28
N GLY A 232 -19.59 9.55 2.56
CA GLY A 232 -19.85 10.97 2.76
C GLY A 232 -19.72 11.76 1.46
N GLY A 233 -20.84 12.04 0.78
CA GLY A 233 -20.90 13.19 -0.13
C GLY A 233 -20.38 14.47 0.54
N PRO A 234 -19.99 15.49 -0.25
CA PRO A 234 -18.83 16.37 0.00
C PRO A 234 -18.62 16.76 1.46
N ALA A 235 -17.37 16.64 1.92
CA ALA A 235 -16.96 17.04 3.26
C ALA A 235 -17.52 18.42 3.65
N PRO A 236 -18.01 18.60 4.89
CA PRO A 236 -18.32 19.94 5.37
C PRO A 236 -17.05 20.78 5.28
N ARG A 237 -17.12 21.92 4.60
CA ARG A 237 -16.01 22.88 4.59
C ARG A 237 -15.75 23.29 6.04
N PRO A 238 -14.50 23.22 6.52
CA PRO A 238 -14.17 23.85 7.78
C PRO A 238 -14.37 25.36 7.63
N GLU A 239 -15.16 25.94 8.53
CA GLU A 239 -15.18 27.38 8.80
C GLU A 239 -13.87 27.81 9.50
#